data_AF-A0A925C4Q7-F1
#
_entry.id   AF-A0A925C4Q7-F1
#
_cell.length_a   1.000
_cell.length_b   1.000
_cell.length_c   1.000
_cell.angle_alpha   90.00
_cell.angle_beta   90.00
_cell.angle_gamma   90.00
#
_symmetry.space_group_name_H-M   'P 1'
#
loop_
_entity.id
_entity.type
_entity.pdbx_description
1 polymer ?
#
loop_
_entity_poly.entity_id
_entity_poly.type
_entity_poly.pdbx_seq_one_letter_code
_entity_poly.pdbx_strand_id
1 'polypeptide(L)'
;MPTILLSAIAGVVSGYFVVGASIVYWVVAAGGAVSAWIVPRALIQRLPLAWLIASTGLTVTLTQTIPGFFPDLTSPRDIVLQLALVVSLGLLARSYLVYTEYADTFDALKASMSGHPLERWLASVLNHPIDAIFGRVCVANTLLMLPLTVLVILPGTFNYLVIFAHATCLLLGLFPQEIVEHQNTHTRVFSPKPGASPRIKLVLRVLQFHFEYVLALLTARAPNFYRVQHVYVHHVEDNGPLDTHTTLPYYRTSFLDFSRHALWQSIDLVTGARLLTYLFKKGKQRQIRDVVRGLAVWWGFVLAVALINPLGALYLFVSRFVGGTYITLITFYQHGLVDPADPVPSHGHTTDFVHRDHGNLGFDYHVEHHTRPARHWTWYYEEHARLAAKDGGGHPAVIIEKEKFGPLAFMAALWRKDYAEIARYAHVHDVPAGSADALARVLAERARPIGAPERNGLLANIDAVVSRAMAAALPKSFAV
;
A
#
# COMPACT_ATOMS: atom_id res chain seq x y z
N MET A 1 -2.93 -25.25 -21.79
CA MET A 1 -1.45 -25.27 -21.60
C MET A 1 -0.85 -23.89 -21.34
N PRO A 2 -1.14 -22.82 -22.11
CA PRO A 2 -0.55 -21.48 -21.86
C PRO A 2 -0.87 -20.90 -20.46
N THR A 3 -2.04 -21.25 -19.93
CA THR A 3 -2.51 -20.80 -18.61
C THR A 3 -1.76 -21.43 -17.45
N ILE A 4 -1.30 -22.69 -17.56
CA ILE A 4 -0.62 -23.39 -16.46
C ILE A 4 0.80 -22.83 -16.25
N LEU A 5 1.56 -22.67 -17.34
CA LEU A 5 2.90 -22.09 -17.27
C LEU A 5 2.85 -20.64 -16.76
N LEU A 6 1.89 -19.85 -17.25
CA LEU A 6 1.70 -18.48 -16.79
C LEU A 6 1.37 -18.43 -15.29
N SER A 7 0.45 -19.29 -14.82
CA SER A 7 0.12 -19.40 -13.39
C SER A 7 1.31 -19.86 -12.55
N ALA A 8 2.16 -20.75 -13.07
CA ALA A 8 3.37 -21.19 -12.38
C ALA A 8 4.39 -20.05 -12.24
N ILE A 9 4.69 -19.33 -13.33
CA ILE A 9 5.59 -18.17 -13.31
C ILE A 9 5.05 -17.09 -12.37
N ALA A 10 3.75 -16.77 -12.49
CA ALA A 10 3.10 -15.82 -11.62
C ALA A 10 3.22 -16.23 -10.14
N GLY A 11 2.92 -17.50 -9.84
CA GLY A 11 3.02 -18.06 -8.49
C GLY A 11 4.44 -17.99 -7.92
N VAL A 12 5.46 -18.24 -8.75
CA VAL A 12 6.86 -18.12 -8.34
C VAL A 12 7.22 -16.67 -8.01
N VAL A 13 6.87 -15.71 -8.87
CA VAL A 13 7.17 -14.28 -8.64
C VAL A 13 6.47 -13.76 -7.39
N SER A 14 5.17 -14.01 -7.25
CA SER A 14 4.41 -13.59 -6.06
C SER A 14 4.87 -14.34 -4.81
N GLY A 15 5.25 -15.61 -4.93
CA GLY A 15 5.81 -16.41 -3.83
C GLY A 15 7.11 -15.81 -3.30
N TYR A 16 8.06 -15.49 -4.19
CA TYR A 16 9.31 -14.81 -3.80
C TYR A 16 9.07 -13.46 -3.17
N PHE A 17 8.13 -12.67 -3.70
CA PHE A 17 7.77 -11.39 -3.10
C PHE A 17 7.21 -11.56 -1.68
N VAL A 18 6.21 -12.44 -1.50
CA VAL A 18 5.58 -12.66 -0.18
C VAL A 18 6.59 -13.19 0.82
N VAL A 19 7.38 -14.21 0.46
CA VAL A 19 8.41 -14.77 1.35
C VAL A 19 9.49 -13.72 1.66
N GLY A 20 9.97 -13.00 0.65
CA GLY A 20 10.97 -11.95 0.82
C GLY A 20 10.50 -10.82 1.74
N ALA A 21 9.27 -10.33 1.53
CA ALA A 21 8.66 -9.32 2.39
C ALA A 21 8.47 -9.82 3.82
N SER A 22 8.04 -11.07 4.01
CA SER A 22 7.94 -11.70 5.33
C SER A 22 9.30 -11.81 6.03
N ILE A 23 10.35 -12.19 5.32
CA ILE A 23 11.72 -12.25 5.87
C ILE A 23 12.18 -10.85 6.30
N VAL A 24 12.03 -9.85 5.42
CA VAL A 24 12.37 -8.45 5.74
C VAL A 24 11.61 -8.00 6.98
N TYR A 25 10.29 -8.25 7.06
CA TYR A 25 9.48 -7.91 8.21
C TYR A 25 10.03 -8.51 9.51
N TRP A 26 10.27 -9.83 9.55
CA TRP A 26 10.72 -10.50 10.77
C TRP A 26 12.13 -10.10 11.18
N VAL A 27 13.04 -9.93 10.22
CA VAL A 27 14.41 -9.46 10.49
C VAL A 27 14.40 -8.05 11.07
N VAL A 28 13.63 -7.14 10.47
CA VAL A 28 13.51 -5.74 10.94
C VAL A 28 12.79 -5.68 12.28
N ALA A 29 11.77 -6.50 12.50
CA ALA A 29 11.07 -6.60 13.78
C ALA A 29 12.01 -7.10 14.90
N ALA A 30 12.84 -8.11 14.63
CA ALA A 30 13.85 -8.59 15.57
C ALA A 30 14.88 -7.49 15.90
N GLY A 31 15.41 -6.79 14.88
CA GLY A 31 16.26 -5.62 15.09
C GLY A 31 15.55 -4.52 15.88
N GLY A 32 14.25 -4.33 15.64
CA GLY A 32 13.39 -3.39 16.37
C GLY A 32 13.29 -3.74 17.84
N ALA A 33 13.07 -5.01 18.17
CA ALA A 33 13.02 -5.50 19.55
C ALA A 33 14.34 -5.26 20.29
N VAL A 34 15.49 -5.58 19.66
CA VAL A 34 16.81 -5.30 20.23
C VAL A 34 17.02 -3.80 20.43
N SER A 35 16.71 -2.99 19.42
CA SER A 35 16.85 -1.53 19.52
C SER A 35 15.94 -0.92 20.59
N ALA A 36 14.83 -1.58 20.94
CA ALA A 36 13.91 -1.10 21.98
C ALA A 36 14.49 -1.20 23.39
N TRP A 37 15.40 -2.13 23.62
CA TRP A 37 16.14 -2.25 24.88
C TRP A 37 17.19 -1.15 25.03
N ILE A 38 17.73 -0.66 23.91
CA ILE A 38 18.77 0.37 23.88
C ILE A 38 18.15 1.78 23.87
N VAL A 39 17.14 1.98 23.03
CA VAL A 39 16.47 3.26 22.80
C VAL A 39 14.97 3.09 23.09
N PRO A 40 14.51 3.46 24.30
CA PRO A 40 13.10 3.39 24.66
C PRO A 40 12.22 4.28 23.78
N ARG A 41 10.96 3.88 23.53
CA ARG A 41 10.01 4.65 22.70
C ARG A 41 9.85 6.10 23.19
N ALA A 42 9.81 6.32 24.50
CA ALA A 42 9.71 7.65 25.10
C ALA A 42 10.86 8.59 24.71
N LEU A 43 12.06 8.05 24.45
CA LEU A 43 13.20 8.84 24.01
C LEU A 43 13.04 9.27 22.54
N ILE A 44 12.51 8.38 21.69
CA ILE A 44 12.19 8.69 20.30
C ILE A 44 11.12 9.78 20.24
N GLN A 45 10.05 9.65 21.04
CA GLN A 45 8.93 10.59 21.08
C GLN A 45 9.31 12.02 21.50
N ARG A 46 10.40 12.21 22.25
CA ARG A 46 10.88 13.55 22.63
C ARG A 46 11.41 14.34 21.44
N LEU A 47 12.10 13.68 20.51
CA LEU A 47 12.73 14.30 19.34
C LEU A 47 12.60 13.40 18.10
N PRO A 48 11.36 13.13 17.63
CA PRO A 48 11.11 12.06 16.67
C PRO A 48 11.78 12.30 15.31
N LEU A 49 11.81 13.56 14.85
CA LEU A 49 12.51 13.92 13.61
C LEU A 49 14.03 13.74 13.73
N ALA A 50 14.63 14.09 14.87
CA ALA A 50 16.07 13.93 15.08
C ALA A 50 16.46 12.44 15.07
N TRP A 51 15.68 11.59 15.73
CA TRP A 51 15.86 10.14 15.72
C TRP A 51 15.69 9.54 14.33
N LEU A 52 14.71 10.01 13.57
CA LEU A 52 14.52 9.58 12.17
C LEU A 52 15.74 9.94 11.31
N ILE A 53 16.26 11.16 11.42
CA ILE A 53 17.47 11.60 10.70
C ILE A 53 18.68 10.76 11.12
N ALA A 54 18.90 10.60 12.44
CA ALA A 54 20.05 9.89 12.97
C ALA A 54 20.04 8.40 12.58
N SER A 55 18.91 7.72 12.73
CA SER A 55 18.76 6.31 12.36
C SER A 55 18.86 6.09 10.85
N THR A 56 18.38 7.04 10.04
CA THR A 56 18.59 7.02 8.58
C THR A 56 20.08 7.13 8.24
N GLY A 57 20.77 8.12 8.82
CA GLY A 57 22.21 8.32 8.59
C GLY A 57 23.04 7.12 9.03
N LEU A 58 22.70 6.51 10.18
CA LEU A 58 23.34 5.29 10.66
C LEU A 58 23.14 4.13 9.69
N THR A 59 21.90 3.92 9.22
CA THR A 59 21.56 2.85 8.28
C THR A 59 22.34 3.02 6.98
N VAL A 60 22.29 4.21 6.37
CA VAL A 60 23.03 4.57 5.16
C VAL A 60 24.52 4.29 5.33
N THR A 61 25.11 4.73 6.44
CA THR A 61 26.54 4.50 6.73
C THR A 61 26.86 3.01 6.81
N LEU A 62 26.06 2.22 7.52
CA LEU A 62 26.30 0.79 7.70
C LEU A 62 26.22 0.01 6.38
N THR A 63 25.38 0.44 5.43
CA THR A 63 25.33 -0.20 4.10
C THR A 63 26.63 -0.08 3.31
N GLN A 64 27.52 0.85 3.67
CA GLN A 64 28.76 1.14 2.94
C GLN A 64 30.01 0.57 3.64
N THR A 65 29.84 -0.38 4.57
CA THR A 65 30.94 -0.90 5.41
C THR A 65 31.58 -2.20 4.90
N ILE A 66 30.96 -2.83 3.89
CA ILE A 66 31.48 -4.03 3.23
C ILE A 66 32.14 -3.67 1.90
N PRO A 67 33.30 -4.28 1.55
CA PRO A 67 34.04 -3.93 0.34
C PRO A 67 33.47 -4.56 -0.95
N GLY A 68 32.62 -5.59 -0.83
CA GLY A 68 32.06 -6.32 -1.94
C GLY A 68 30.54 -6.15 -2.09
N PHE A 69 29.97 -6.81 -3.09
CA PHE A 69 28.51 -6.84 -3.27
C PHE A 69 27.81 -7.62 -2.16
N PHE A 70 28.35 -8.80 -1.82
CA PHE A 70 27.88 -9.64 -0.73
C PHE A 70 28.83 -9.54 0.47
N PRO A 71 28.30 -9.64 1.70
CA PRO A 71 29.14 -9.77 2.88
C PRO A 71 29.83 -11.14 2.93
N ASP A 72 31.05 -11.19 3.47
CA ASP A 72 31.76 -12.45 3.70
C ASP A 72 31.26 -13.11 5.00
N LEU A 73 30.45 -14.16 4.87
CA LEU A 73 29.90 -14.87 6.03
C LEU A 73 30.93 -15.73 6.79
N THR A 74 32.17 -15.80 6.32
CA THR A 74 33.28 -16.40 7.08
C THR A 74 34.03 -15.36 7.92
N SER A 75 33.82 -14.08 7.65
CA SER A 75 34.42 -12.95 8.38
C SER A 75 33.54 -12.55 9.57
N PRO A 76 34.03 -12.68 10.83
CA PRO A 76 33.29 -12.23 12.00
C PRO A 76 32.95 -10.72 11.95
N ARG A 77 33.81 -9.92 11.32
CA ARG A 77 33.59 -8.48 11.13
C ARG A 77 32.34 -8.24 10.28
N ASP A 78 32.21 -8.92 9.15
CA ASP A 78 31.10 -8.74 8.21
C ASP A 78 29.78 -9.26 8.79
N ILE A 79 29.83 -10.32 9.61
CA ILE A 79 28.68 -10.78 10.38
C ILE A 79 28.22 -9.71 11.38
N VAL A 80 29.14 -9.13 12.15
CA VAL A 80 28.82 -8.07 13.12
C VAL A 80 28.25 -6.84 12.43
N LEU A 81 28.80 -6.43 11.28
CA LEU A 81 28.29 -5.30 10.51
C LEU A 81 26.87 -5.55 9.97
N GLN A 82 26.57 -6.77 9.52
CA GLN A 82 25.20 -7.13 9.13
C GLN A 82 24.23 -7.09 10.31
N LEU A 83 24.61 -7.63 11.47
CA LEU A 83 23.79 -7.56 12.67
C LEU A 83 23.56 -6.10 13.12
N ALA A 84 24.60 -5.26 13.04
CA ALA A 84 24.48 -3.83 13.31
C ALA A 84 23.51 -3.14 12.33
N LEU A 85 23.55 -3.49 11.04
CA LEU A 85 22.60 -2.98 10.06
C LEU A 85 21.17 -3.41 10.39
N VAL A 86 20.94 -4.66 10.78
CA VAL A 86 19.61 -5.16 11.17
C VAL A 86 19.07 -4.38 12.39
N VAL A 87 19.89 -4.16 13.41
CA VAL A 87 19.50 -3.35 14.59
C VAL A 87 19.24 -1.89 14.18
N SER A 88 20.06 -1.32 13.29
CA SER A 88 19.87 0.03 12.74
C SER A 88 18.56 0.16 11.97
N LEU A 89 18.23 -0.81 11.12
CA LEU A 89 16.95 -0.86 10.38
C LEU A 89 15.76 -0.98 11.33
N GLY A 90 15.90 -1.76 12.41
CA GLY A 90 14.90 -1.83 13.47
C GLY A 90 14.67 -0.48 14.17
N LEU A 91 15.75 0.23 14.50
CA LEU A 91 15.67 1.58 15.09
C LEU A 91 15.08 2.60 14.10
N LEU A 92 15.46 2.52 12.83
CA LEU A 92 14.91 3.33 11.74
C LEU A 92 13.41 3.11 11.60
N ALA A 93 12.97 1.85 11.53
CA ALA A 93 11.56 1.50 11.44
C ALA A 93 10.75 2.05 12.62
N ARG A 94 11.27 1.91 13.85
CA ARG A 94 10.61 2.46 15.05
C ARG A 94 10.54 3.99 15.01
N SER A 95 11.62 4.64 14.58
CA SER A 95 11.68 6.10 14.48
C SER A 95 10.74 6.64 13.40
N TYR A 96 10.67 5.95 12.26
CA TYR A 96 9.71 6.24 11.20
C TYR A 96 8.27 6.09 11.69
N LEU A 97 7.92 4.93 12.27
CA LEU A 97 6.56 4.66 12.76
C LEU A 97 6.12 5.67 13.83
N VAL A 98 6.99 6.02 14.77
CA VAL A 98 6.69 7.05 15.79
C VAL A 98 6.51 8.43 15.16
N TYR A 99 7.34 8.77 14.16
CA TYR A 99 7.24 10.08 13.50
C TYR A 99 6.00 10.19 12.61
N THR A 100 5.60 9.11 11.93
CA THR A 100 4.43 9.08 11.04
C THR A 100 3.16 8.60 11.75
N GLU A 101 3.18 8.41 13.06
CA GLU A 101 2.02 7.96 13.82
C GLU A 101 0.88 8.99 13.75
N TYR A 102 -0.31 8.51 13.42
CA TYR A 102 -1.55 9.28 13.45
C TYR A 102 -2.40 8.84 14.63
N ALA A 103 -2.95 9.81 15.35
CA ALA A 103 -3.87 9.56 16.44
C ALA A 103 -5.22 9.04 15.91
N ASP A 104 -5.92 8.23 16.70
CA ASP A 104 -7.09 7.49 16.23
C ASP A 104 -8.35 8.35 16.06
N THR A 105 -8.42 9.49 16.75
CA THR A 105 -9.57 10.39 16.72
C THR A 105 -9.25 11.70 15.99
N PHE A 106 -10.28 12.34 15.41
CA PHE A 106 -10.10 13.64 14.75
C PHE A 106 -9.55 14.72 15.69
N ASP A 107 -9.98 14.73 16.94
CA ASP A 107 -9.54 15.75 17.90
C ASP A 107 -8.09 15.54 18.34
N ALA A 108 -7.69 14.29 18.55
CA ALA A 108 -6.30 13.97 18.85
C ALA A 108 -5.38 14.26 17.63
N LEU A 109 -5.88 14.03 16.40
CA LEU A 109 -5.15 14.37 15.19
C LEU A 109 -4.91 15.89 15.07
N LYS A 110 -5.95 16.70 15.28
CA LYS A 110 -5.84 18.18 15.32
C LYS A 110 -4.90 18.65 16.43
N ALA A 111 -4.97 18.04 17.62
CA ALA A 111 -4.07 18.34 18.72
C ALA A 111 -2.61 18.02 18.38
N SER A 112 -2.34 16.89 17.74
CA SER A 112 -1.00 16.50 17.28
C SER A 112 -0.40 17.55 16.33
N MET A 113 -1.16 18.05 15.37
CA MET A 113 -0.71 19.09 14.42
C MET A 113 -0.20 20.35 15.13
N SER A 114 -0.84 20.74 16.24
CA SER A 114 -0.45 21.90 17.03
C SER A 114 0.92 21.73 17.70
N GLY A 115 1.38 20.48 17.90
CA GLY A 115 2.70 20.15 18.44
C GLY A 115 3.84 20.24 17.43
N HIS A 116 3.55 20.24 16.12
CA HIS A 116 4.57 20.18 15.07
C HIS A 116 4.69 21.51 14.30
N PRO A 117 5.84 22.20 14.31
CA PRO A 117 5.99 23.51 13.67
C PRO A 117 5.65 23.54 12.17
N LEU A 118 6.08 22.51 11.42
CA LEU A 118 5.79 22.38 9.99
C LEU A 118 4.27 22.27 9.74
N GLU A 119 3.58 21.47 10.55
CA GLU A 119 2.16 21.22 10.38
C GLU A 119 1.32 22.40 10.82
N ARG A 120 1.69 23.09 11.91
CA ARG A 120 1.08 24.37 12.27
C ARG A 120 1.16 25.37 11.12
N TRP A 121 2.33 25.48 10.49
CA TRP A 121 2.51 26.36 9.35
C TRP A 121 1.66 25.91 8.15
N LEU A 122 1.72 24.63 7.77
CA LEU A 122 0.91 24.07 6.69
C LEU A 122 -0.59 24.30 6.93
N ALA A 123 -1.09 23.99 8.12
CA ALA A 123 -2.49 24.18 8.50
C ALA A 123 -2.96 25.63 8.34
N SER A 124 -2.05 26.60 8.55
CA SER A 124 -2.37 28.03 8.39
C SER A 124 -2.50 28.48 6.92
N VAL A 125 -1.99 27.69 5.96
CA VAL A 125 -1.93 28.06 4.54
C VAL A 125 -2.71 27.13 3.60
N LEU A 126 -3.03 25.91 4.03
CA LEU A 126 -3.79 24.93 3.25
C LEU A 126 -5.29 25.21 3.24
N ASN A 127 -5.95 24.79 2.15
CA ASN A 127 -7.40 24.85 1.99
C ASN A 127 -8.12 23.96 3.00
N HIS A 128 -7.60 22.76 3.23
CA HIS A 128 -8.03 21.85 4.29
C HIS A 128 -6.92 21.80 5.35
N PRO A 129 -7.05 22.53 6.48
CA PRO A 129 -5.97 22.62 7.47
C PRO A 129 -5.50 21.27 8.00
N ILE A 130 -6.41 20.30 8.13
CA ILE A 130 -6.12 18.95 8.61
C ILE A 130 -5.17 18.17 7.71
N ASP A 131 -5.11 18.47 6.41
CA ASP A 131 -4.17 17.83 5.46
C ASP A 131 -2.70 18.16 5.76
N ALA A 132 -2.43 19.11 6.67
CA ALA A 132 -1.09 19.37 7.17
C ALA A 132 -0.41 18.13 7.75
N ILE A 133 -1.17 17.15 8.28
CA ILE A 133 -0.65 15.87 8.77
C ILE A 133 0.04 15.04 7.69
N PHE A 134 -0.20 15.30 6.41
CA PHE A 134 0.52 14.65 5.33
C PHE A 134 1.93 15.21 5.13
N GLY A 135 2.20 16.42 5.63
CA GLY A 135 3.51 17.04 5.58
C GLY A 135 4.58 16.20 6.27
N ARG A 136 4.29 15.60 7.43
CA ARG A 136 5.24 14.73 8.13
C ARG A 136 5.56 13.46 7.36
N VAL A 137 4.58 12.82 6.71
CA VAL A 137 4.82 11.62 5.89
C VAL A 137 5.66 11.96 4.66
N CYS A 138 5.40 13.11 4.02
CA CYS A 138 6.24 13.58 2.91
C CYS A 138 7.70 13.76 3.35
N VAL A 139 7.93 14.38 4.52
CA VAL A 139 9.27 14.54 5.09
C VAL A 139 9.90 13.18 5.41
N ALA A 140 9.16 12.30 6.08
CA ALA A 140 9.65 10.99 6.49
C ALA A 140 10.08 10.13 5.29
N ASN A 141 9.23 10.06 4.25
CA ASN A 141 9.50 9.30 3.04
C ASN A 141 10.66 9.90 2.25
N THR A 142 10.80 11.23 2.22
CA THR A 142 11.95 11.88 1.60
C THR A 142 13.25 11.51 2.34
N LEU A 143 13.24 11.59 3.67
CA LEU A 143 14.41 11.26 4.49
C LEU A 143 14.83 9.80 4.33
N LEU A 144 13.89 8.85 4.34
CA LEU A 144 14.19 7.43 4.11
C LEU A 144 14.70 7.17 2.70
N MET A 145 13.91 7.58 1.70
CA MET A 145 14.10 7.09 0.33
C MET A 145 15.20 7.83 -0.42
N LEU A 146 15.36 9.15 -0.22
CA LEU A 146 16.32 9.93 -1.00
C LEU A 146 17.77 9.42 -0.85
N PRO A 147 18.36 9.28 0.36
CA PRO A 147 19.75 8.87 0.48
C PRO A 147 19.96 7.43 -0.02
N LEU A 148 19.03 6.50 0.26
CA LEU A 148 19.13 5.13 -0.21
C LEU A 148 18.97 5.02 -1.73
N THR A 149 18.10 5.83 -2.35
CA THR A 149 17.97 5.88 -3.81
C THR A 149 19.24 6.42 -4.45
N VAL A 150 19.88 7.44 -3.86
CA VAL A 150 21.18 7.93 -4.33
C VAL A 150 22.24 6.82 -4.30
N LEU A 151 22.29 6.02 -3.22
CA LEU A 151 23.19 4.87 -3.15
C LEU A 151 22.86 3.75 -4.17
N VAL A 152 21.59 3.62 -4.56
CA VAL A 152 21.18 2.71 -5.64
C VAL A 152 21.68 3.21 -6.99
N ILE A 153 21.65 4.52 -7.23
CA ILE A 153 22.02 5.13 -8.52
C ILE A 153 23.55 5.12 -8.70
N LEU A 154 24.33 5.32 -7.64
CA LEU A 154 25.78 5.42 -7.72
C LEU A 154 26.45 4.02 -7.86
N PRO A 155 27.30 3.76 -8.88
CA PRO A 155 27.81 2.41 -9.16
C PRO A 155 28.67 1.83 -8.04
N GLY A 156 29.48 2.68 -7.40
CA GLY A 156 30.41 2.26 -6.34
C GLY A 156 29.77 2.01 -4.98
N THR A 157 28.49 2.33 -4.82
CA THR A 157 27.77 2.18 -3.54
C THR A 157 26.74 1.07 -3.57
N PHE A 158 26.37 0.58 -4.77
CA PHE A 158 25.34 -0.43 -4.94
C PHE A 158 25.83 -1.82 -4.51
N ASN A 159 25.26 -2.32 -3.42
CA ASN A 159 25.56 -3.63 -2.85
C ASN A 159 24.31 -4.26 -2.21
N TYR A 160 24.44 -5.50 -1.74
CA TYR A 160 23.36 -6.24 -1.09
C TYR A 160 22.73 -5.51 0.10
N LEU A 161 23.54 -4.84 0.93
CA LEU A 161 23.05 -4.11 2.11
C LEU A 161 22.22 -2.87 1.71
N VAL A 162 22.62 -2.17 0.64
CA VAL A 162 21.82 -1.08 0.06
C VAL A 162 20.49 -1.59 -0.46
N ILE A 163 20.49 -2.69 -1.21
CA ILE A 163 19.26 -3.32 -1.71
C ILE A 163 18.33 -3.69 -0.55
N PHE A 164 18.87 -4.32 0.50
CA PHE A 164 18.11 -4.73 1.67
C PHE A 164 17.54 -3.53 2.44
N ALA A 165 18.33 -2.49 2.67
CA ALA A 165 17.88 -1.27 3.35
C ALA A 165 16.84 -0.49 2.51
N HIS A 166 17.07 -0.35 1.21
CA HIS A 166 16.15 0.32 0.29
C HIS A 166 14.82 -0.43 0.18
N ALA A 167 14.85 -1.76 0.01
CA ALA A 167 13.64 -2.59 -0.01
C ALA A 167 12.87 -2.52 1.31
N THR A 168 13.57 -2.51 2.45
CA THR A 168 12.96 -2.31 3.76
C THR A 168 12.24 -0.97 3.84
N CYS A 169 12.89 0.12 3.40
CA CYS A 169 12.28 1.45 3.42
C CYS A 169 11.10 1.58 2.45
N LEU A 170 11.16 0.94 1.28
CA LEU A 170 10.03 0.83 0.36
C LEU A 170 8.83 0.16 1.04
N LEU A 171 9.04 -1.00 1.68
CA LEU A 171 7.96 -1.75 2.35
C LEU A 171 7.40 -0.99 3.57
N LEU A 172 8.28 -0.37 4.35
CA LEU A 172 7.91 0.41 5.53
C LEU A 172 7.10 1.66 5.16
N GLY A 173 7.54 2.39 4.12
CA GLY A 173 6.88 3.59 3.64
C GLY A 173 5.64 3.32 2.79
N LEU A 174 5.42 2.08 2.36
CA LEU A 174 4.39 1.71 1.40
C LEU A 174 2.99 2.13 1.86
N PHE A 175 2.59 1.77 3.08
CA PHE A 175 1.26 2.07 3.61
C PHE A 175 1.04 3.57 3.85
N PRO A 176 1.90 4.29 4.61
CA PRO A 176 1.71 5.73 4.77
C PRO A 176 1.75 6.49 3.45
N GLN A 177 2.68 6.16 2.55
CA GLN A 177 2.76 6.78 1.22
C GLN A 177 1.50 6.51 0.39
N GLU A 178 0.99 5.28 0.39
CA GLU A 178 -0.24 4.93 -0.33
C GLU A 178 -1.42 5.76 0.16
N ILE A 179 -1.60 5.87 1.48
CA ILE A 179 -2.71 6.64 2.06
C ILE A 179 -2.62 8.11 1.62
N VAL A 180 -1.44 8.74 1.74
CA VAL A 180 -1.28 10.15 1.33
C VAL A 180 -1.49 10.31 -0.18
N GLU A 181 -0.96 9.40 -0.99
CA GLU A 181 -1.09 9.47 -2.44
C GLU A 181 -2.56 9.30 -2.86
N HIS A 182 -3.25 8.32 -2.28
CA HIS A 182 -4.67 8.10 -2.44
C HIS A 182 -5.45 9.38 -2.14
N GLN A 183 -5.26 10.01 -0.98
CA GLN A 183 -5.95 11.26 -0.66
C GLN A 183 -5.59 12.40 -1.62
N ASN A 184 -4.30 12.51 -1.98
CA ASN A 184 -3.85 13.53 -2.92
C ASN A 184 -4.48 13.39 -4.31
N THR A 185 -4.76 12.17 -4.79
CA THR A 185 -5.39 11.98 -6.10
C THR A 185 -6.83 12.49 -6.15
N HIS A 186 -7.52 12.55 -5.01
CA HIS A 186 -8.93 12.95 -4.92
C HIS A 186 -9.12 14.43 -4.58
N THR A 187 -8.43 14.93 -3.56
CA THR A 187 -8.65 16.31 -3.05
C THR A 187 -7.45 17.23 -3.20
N ARG A 188 -6.30 16.72 -3.65
CA ARG A 188 -5.02 17.45 -3.75
C ARG A 188 -4.59 18.08 -2.42
N VAL A 189 -3.62 17.44 -1.77
CA VAL A 189 -3.16 17.77 -0.41
C VAL A 189 -2.61 19.19 -0.29
N PHE A 190 -1.69 19.62 -1.16
CA PHE A 190 -1.06 20.95 -1.05
C PHE A 190 -1.84 22.03 -1.82
N SER A 191 -3.14 22.10 -1.55
CA SER A 191 -4.03 23.12 -2.11
C SER A 191 -4.03 24.38 -1.23
N PRO A 192 -3.75 25.59 -1.76
CA PRO A 192 -3.74 26.82 -0.99
C PRO A 192 -5.15 27.23 -0.55
N LYS A 193 -5.28 27.82 0.64
CA LYS A 193 -6.54 28.46 1.07
C LYS A 193 -6.95 29.62 0.15
N PRO A 194 -8.25 29.94 0.06
CA PRO A 194 -8.73 31.12 -0.67
C PRO A 194 -8.00 32.39 -0.20
N GLY A 195 -7.61 33.25 -1.14
CA GLY A 195 -6.88 34.50 -0.84
C GLY A 195 -5.40 34.34 -0.48
N ALA A 196 -4.82 33.12 -0.51
CA ALA A 196 -3.39 32.95 -0.25
C ALA A 196 -2.51 33.79 -1.20
N SER A 197 -1.44 34.36 -0.66
CA SER A 197 -0.51 35.21 -1.43
C SER A 197 0.19 34.42 -2.55
N PRO A 198 0.67 35.08 -3.62
CA PRO A 198 1.40 34.41 -4.70
C PRO A 198 2.61 33.60 -4.23
N ARG A 199 3.32 34.06 -3.18
CA ARG A 199 4.46 33.35 -2.59
C ARG A 199 4.05 32.03 -1.96
N ILE A 200 2.97 32.02 -1.17
CA ILE A 200 2.44 30.79 -0.57
C ILE A 200 1.98 29.80 -1.62
N LYS A 201 1.28 30.28 -2.66
CA LYS A 201 0.85 29.46 -3.79
C LYS A 201 2.04 28.80 -4.51
N LEU A 202 3.16 29.51 -4.65
CA LEU A 202 4.39 28.97 -5.23
C LEU A 202 4.99 27.85 -4.36
N VAL A 203 5.13 28.08 -3.04
CA VAL A 203 5.68 27.08 -2.12
C VAL A 203 4.83 25.81 -2.14
N LEU A 204 3.51 25.92 -2.01
CA LEU A 204 2.61 24.77 -2.05
C LEU A 204 2.64 24.05 -3.41
N ARG A 205 2.83 24.77 -4.51
CA ARG A 205 3.02 24.15 -5.83
C ARG A 205 4.31 23.34 -5.91
N VAL A 206 5.40 23.83 -5.31
CA VAL A 206 6.67 23.09 -5.24
C VAL A 206 6.52 21.84 -4.38
N LEU A 207 5.84 21.93 -3.24
CA LEU A 207 5.55 20.77 -2.40
C LEU A 207 4.68 19.74 -3.14
N GLN A 208 3.65 20.20 -3.85
CA GLN A 208 2.83 19.33 -4.69
C GLN A 208 3.66 18.64 -5.78
N PHE A 209 4.55 19.37 -6.44
CA PHE A 209 5.43 18.79 -7.46
C PHE A 209 6.39 17.76 -6.88
N HIS A 210 7.02 18.07 -5.74
CA HIS A 210 7.87 17.13 -5.00
C HIS A 210 7.09 15.84 -4.69
N PHE A 211 5.87 15.97 -4.21
CA PHE A 211 5.01 14.84 -3.90
C PHE A 211 4.66 14.00 -5.13
N GLU A 212 4.18 14.61 -6.20
CA GLU A 212 3.67 13.90 -7.39
C GLU A 212 4.76 13.37 -8.33
N TYR A 213 5.97 13.95 -8.27
CA TYR A 213 7.06 13.60 -9.19
C TYR A 213 8.27 13.02 -8.46
N VAL A 214 8.84 13.76 -7.52
CA VAL A 214 10.10 13.34 -6.87
C VAL A 214 9.86 12.13 -5.97
N LEU A 215 8.90 12.21 -5.04
CA LEU A 215 8.55 11.10 -4.17
C LEU A 215 8.01 9.90 -4.96
N ALA A 216 7.27 10.13 -6.04
CA ALA A 216 6.86 9.05 -6.93
C ALA A 216 8.08 8.26 -7.44
N LEU A 217 9.08 8.93 -8.02
CA LEU A 217 10.28 8.24 -8.52
C LEU A 217 11.07 7.54 -7.40
N LEU A 218 11.26 8.22 -6.26
CA LEU A 218 11.93 7.66 -5.08
C LEU A 218 11.26 6.39 -4.55
N THR A 219 9.95 6.23 -4.78
CA THR A 219 9.17 5.08 -4.34
C THR A 219 8.85 4.09 -5.47
N ALA A 220 9.62 4.13 -6.56
CA ALA A 220 9.43 3.28 -7.75
C ALA A 220 8.06 3.45 -8.46
N ARG A 221 7.47 4.64 -8.38
CA ARG A 221 6.19 5.01 -8.97
C ARG A 221 6.36 5.96 -10.17
N ALA A 222 5.56 5.73 -11.21
CA ALA A 222 5.46 6.64 -12.35
C ALA A 222 4.43 7.74 -12.03
N PRO A 223 4.80 9.03 -12.15
CA PRO A 223 3.88 10.15 -11.90
C PRO A 223 2.58 10.02 -12.71
N ASN A 224 1.45 10.47 -12.17
CA ASN A 224 0.10 10.40 -12.77
C ASN A 224 -0.47 9.00 -13.05
N PHE A 225 0.32 7.93 -13.06
CA PHE A 225 -0.16 6.60 -13.42
C PHE A 225 -1.29 6.16 -12.48
N TYR A 226 -1.02 6.18 -11.18
CA TYR A 226 -1.99 5.78 -10.15
C TYR A 226 -3.24 6.66 -10.17
N ARG A 227 -3.10 7.99 -10.26
CA ARG A 227 -4.25 8.90 -10.39
C ARG A 227 -5.15 8.55 -11.56
N VAL A 228 -4.57 8.27 -12.73
CA VAL A 228 -5.38 7.96 -13.91
C VAL A 228 -6.06 6.61 -13.78
N GLN A 229 -5.32 5.59 -13.33
CA GLN A 229 -5.83 4.25 -13.10
C GLN A 229 -6.94 4.23 -12.03
N HIS A 230 -6.71 4.86 -10.89
CA HIS A 230 -7.65 4.91 -9.78
C HIS A 230 -8.89 5.75 -10.12
N VAL A 231 -8.70 7.04 -10.43
CA VAL A 231 -9.83 7.99 -10.53
C VAL A 231 -10.64 7.82 -11.82
N TYR A 232 -10.00 7.49 -12.94
CA TYR A 232 -10.65 7.49 -14.26
C TYR A 232 -10.94 6.10 -14.81
N VAL A 233 -10.53 5.04 -14.10
CA VAL A 233 -10.87 3.66 -14.44
C VAL A 233 -11.52 2.97 -13.26
N HIS A 234 -10.79 2.79 -12.14
CA HIS A 234 -11.29 2.03 -11.00
C HIS A 234 -12.57 2.63 -10.39
N HIS A 235 -12.61 3.93 -10.13
CA HIS A 235 -13.84 4.60 -9.66
C HIS A 235 -14.98 4.64 -10.67
N VAL A 236 -14.65 4.56 -11.96
CA VAL A 236 -15.67 4.60 -13.03
C VAL A 236 -16.33 3.24 -13.19
N GLU A 237 -15.54 2.18 -13.11
CA GLU A 237 -15.98 0.80 -13.35
C GLU A 237 -16.33 0.07 -12.04
N ASP A 238 -15.85 0.56 -10.90
CA ASP A 238 -16.15 0.12 -9.53
C ASP A 238 -15.96 -1.39 -9.33
N ASN A 239 -14.72 -1.84 -9.56
CA ASN A 239 -14.32 -3.25 -9.65
C ASN A 239 -15.09 -4.08 -10.71
N GLY A 240 -15.88 -3.43 -11.57
CA GLY A 240 -16.67 -4.04 -12.62
C GLY A 240 -15.84 -4.69 -13.73
N PRO A 241 -16.47 -5.38 -14.70
CA PRO A 241 -15.76 -6.22 -15.68
C PRO A 241 -14.77 -5.48 -16.58
N LEU A 242 -14.92 -4.17 -16.75
CA LEU A 242 -14.03 -3.33 -17.55
C LEU A 242 -12.92 -2.66 -16.74
N ASP A 243 -12.95 -2.80 -15.41
CA ASP A 243 -11.90 -2.30 -14.54
C ASP A 243 -10.59 -3.04 -14.83
N THR A 244 -9.51 -2.29 -14.99
CA THR A 244 -8.16 -2.86 -15.13
C THR A 244 -7.69 -3.59 -13.87
N HIS A 245 -8.31 -3.30 -12.72
CA HIS A 245 -8.07 -3.92 -11.41
C HIS A 245 -9.14 -4.93 -11.00
N THR A 246 -10.06 -5.31 -11.89
CA THR A 246 -11.18 -6.18 -11.50
C THR A 246 -10.71 -7.49 -10.86
N THR A 247 -11.30 -7.82 -9.70
CA THR A 247 -11.14 -9.10 -9.00
C THR A 247 -12.18 -10.14 -9.44
N LEU A 248 -13.21 -9.73 -10.19
CA LEU A 248 -14.37 -10.56 -10.55
C LEU A 248 -14.00 -11.92 -11.16
N PRO A 249 -13.12 -12.02 -12.18
CA PRO A 249 -12.87 -13.31 -12.82
C PRO A 249 -11.95 -14.25 -12.02
N TYR A 250 -11.46 -13.81 -10.86
CA TYR A 250 -10.50 -14.55 -10.03
C TYR A 250 -11.17 -15.22 -8.85
N TYR A 251 -10.67 -16.40 -8.44
CA TYR A 251 -11.04 -16.97 -7.14
C TYR A 251 -10.32 -16.19 -6.07
N ARG A 252 -11.06 -15.43 -5.24
CA ARG A 252 -10.43 -14.62 -4.19
C ARG A 252 -9.79 -15.46 -3.08
N THR A 253 -10.11 -16.75 -3.04
CA THR A 253 -9.50 -17.74 -2.14
C THR A 253 -8.29 -18.47 -2.72
N SER A 254 -7.87 -18.16 -3.95
CA SER A 254 -6.77 -18.85 -4.64
C SER A 254 -5.51 -17.97 -4.65
N PHE A 255 -4.42 -18.51 -4.12
CA PHE A 255 -3.11 -17.88 -4.24
C PHE A 255 -2.63 -17.81 -5.71
N LEU A 256 -2.96 -18.81 -6.53
CA LEU A 256 -2.57 -18.81 -7.94
C LEU A 256 -3.32 -17.72 -8.74
N ASP A 257 -4.58 -17.46 -8.41
CA ASP A 257 -5.33 -16.38 -9.05
C ASP A 257 -4.92 -15.00 -8.53
N PHE A 258 -4.64 -14.88 -7.23
CA PHE A 258 -3.96 -13.72 -6.67
C PHE A 258 -2.66 -13.44 -7.45
N SER A 259 -1.82 -14.47 -7.65
CA SER A 259 -0.55 -14.34 -8.35
C SER A 259 -0.74 -13.94 -9.82
N ARG A 260 -1.73 -14.53 -10.49
CA ARG A 260 -2.07 -14.16 -11.87
C ARG A 260 -2.55 -12.72 -11.98
N HIS A 261 -3.41 -12.28 -11.06
CA HIS A 261 -3.82 -10.87 -10.99
C HIS A 261 -2.59 -9.97 -10.75
N ALA A 262 -1.74 -10.32 -9.79
CA ALA A 262 -0.49 -9.61 -9.48
C ALA A 262 0.43 -9.48 -10.68
N LEU A 263 0.65 -10.55 -11.44
CA LEU A 263 1.47 -10.51 -12.65
C LEU A 263 0.91 -9.51 -13.68
N TRP A 264 -0.42 -9.48 -13.87
CA TRP A 264 -1.02 -8.52 -14.78
C TRP A 264 -0.92 -7.08 -14.28
N GLN A 265 -1.05 -6.85 -12.97
CA GLN A 265 -0.81 -5.53 -12.38
C GLN A 265 0.67 -5.13 -12.52
N SER A 266 1.60 -6.05 -12.34
CA SER A 266 3.04 -5.83 -12.52
C SER A 266 3.38 -5.42 -13.96
N ILE A 267 2.84 -6.13 -14.94
CA ILE A 267 3.01 -5.81 -16.36
C ILE A 267 2.39 -4.43 -16.67
N ASP A 268 1.19 -4.16 -16.18
CA ASP A 268 0.52 -2.89 -16.45
C ASP A 268 1.21 -1.71 -15.77
N LEU A 269 1.76 -1.86 -14.57
CA LEU A 269 2.56 -0.81 -13.94
C LEU A 269 3.77 -0.41 -14.79
N VAL A 270 4.45 -1.38 -15.38
CA VAL A 270 5.66 -1.15 -16.17
C VAL A 270 5.33 -0.62 -17.58
N THR A 271 4.26 -1.13 -18.20
CA THR A 271 3.94 -0.87 -19.61
C THR A 271 2.79 0.12 -19.83
N GLY A 272 1.85 0.19 -18.90
CA GLY A 272 0.56 0.86 -19.04
C GLY A 272 -0.37 0.24 -20.08
N ALA A 273 -0.10 -0.98 -20.55
CA ALA A 273 -0.79 -1.55 -21.71
C ALA A 273 -2.30 -1.69 -21.52
N ARG A 274 -2.77 -2.21 -20.38
CA ARG A 274 -4.20 -2.39 -20.08
C ARG A 274 -4.87 -1.03 -19.84
N LEU A 275 -4.21 -0.17 -19.05
CA LEU A 275 -4.71 1.18 -18.78
C LEU A 275 -4.87 2.00 -20.06
N LEU A 276 -3.84 2.06 -20.90
CA LEU A 276 -3.89 2.78 -22.17
C LEU A 276 -4.94 2.19 -23.11
N THR A 277 -5.03 0.86 -23.21
CA THR A 277 -6.06 0.19 -24.03
C THR A 277 -7.47 0.60 -23.60
N TYR A 278 -7.75 0.60 -22.29
CA TYR A 278 -9.02 1.07 -21.75
C TYR A 278 -9.30 2.53 -22.15
N LEU A 279 -8.32 3.43 -21.93
CA LEU A 279 -8.48 4.86 -22.19
C LEU A 279 -8.65 5.17 -23.69
N PHE A 280 -7.95 4.45 -24.57
CA PHE A 280 -8.12 4.56 -26.03
C PHE A 280 -9.53 4.16 -26.45
N LYS A 281 -10.02 3.00 -25.97
CA LYS A 281 -11.39 2.54 -26.25
C LYS A 281 -12.46 3.51 -25.75
N LYS A 282 -12.22 4.19 -24.63
CA LYS A 282 -13.14 5.18 -24.04
C LYS A 282 -12.90 6.62 -24.52
N GLY A 283 -11.98 6.85 -25.46
CA GLY A 283 -11.70 8.16 -26.05
C GLY A 283 -11.12 9.21 -25.07
N LYS A 284 -10.45 8.78 -23.98
CA LYS A 284 -9.97 9.66 -22.89
C LYS A 284 -8.60 10.29 -23.20
N GLN A 285 -8.53 11.13 -24.23
CA GLN A 285 -7.29 11.70 -24.76
C GLN A 285 -6.44 12.47 -23.74
N ARG A 286 -7.07 13.18 -22.78
CA ARG A 286 -6.34 13.89 -21.73
C ARG A 286 -5.61 12.91 -20.80
N GLN A 287 -6.32 11.87 -20.35
CA GLN A 287 -5.79 10.85 -19.46
C GLN A 287 -4.69 10.02 -20.14
N ILE A 288 -4.82 9.74 -21.44
CA ILE A 288 -3.76 9.09 -22.23
C ILE A 288 -2.47 9.91 -22.16
N ARG A 289 -2.54 11.23 -22.41
CA ARG A 289 -1.35 12.10 -22.33
C ARG A 289 -0.74 12.10 -20.94
N ASP A 290 -1.57 12.11 -19.89
CA ASP A 290 -1.09 12.10 -18.51
C ASP A 290 -0.33 10.79 -18.18
N VAL A 291 -0.85 9.62 -18.59
CA VAL A 291 -0.19 8.32 -18.41
C VAL A 291 1.10 8.23 -19.24
N VAL A 292 1.05 8.60 -20.52
CA VAL A 292 2.22 8.56 -21.41
C VAL A 292 3.33 9.46 -20.88
N ARG A 293 3.00 10.68 -20.43
CA ARG A 293 3.97 11.59 -19.80
C ARG A 293 4.56 10.97 -18.53
N GLY A 294 3.72 10.38 -17.68
CA GLY A 294 4.15 9.70 -16.46
C GLY A 294 5.14 8.58 -16.72
N LEU A 295 4.81 7.70 -17.67
CA LEU A 295 5.67 6.60 -18.10
C LEU A 295 6.95 7.11 -18.77
N ALA A 296 6.88 8.17 -19.56
CA ALA A 296 8.07 8.78 -20.16
C ALA A 296 9.03 9.33 -19.10
N VAL A 297 8.52 9.98 -18.05
CA VAL A 297 9.34 10.44 -16.92
C VAL A 297 9.97 9.25 -16.19
N TRP A 298 9.19 8.21 -15.90
CA TRP A 298 9.70 7.00 -15.24
C TRP A 298 10.80 6.31 -16.05
N TRP A 299 10.55 6.04 -17.34
CA TRP A 299 11.50 5.37 -18.20
C TRP A 299 12.72 6.23 -18.51
N GLY A 300 12.56 7.55 -18.63
CA GLY A 300 13.69 8.48 -18.72
C GLY A 300 14.57 8.44 -17.48
N PHE A 301 13.97 8.36 -16.29
CA PHE A 301 14.71 8.18 -15.03
C PHE A 301 15.45 6.83 -15.01
N VAL A 302 14.78 5.71 -15.28
CA VAL A 302 15.42 4.39 -15.32
C VAL A 302 16.54 4.34 -16.36
N LEU A 303 16.36 4.94 -17.54
CA LEU A 303 17.39 5.03 -18.57
C LEU A 303 18.60 5.85 -18.10
N ALA A 304 18.37 7.00 -17.48
CA ALA A 304 19.45 7.82 -16.92
C ALA A 304 20.26 7.06 -15.87
N VAL A 305 19.57 6.29 -14.99
CA VAL A 305 20.25 5.42 -14.04
C VAL A 305 20.98 4.28 -14.75
N ALA A 306 20.41 3.68 -15.80
CA ALA A 306 21.02 2.56 -16.52
C ALA A 306 22.34 2.95 -17.20
N LEU A 307 22.47 4.20 -17.64
CA LEU A 307 23.70 4.74 -18.23
C LEU A 307 24.83 4.89 -17.19
N ILE A 308 24.49 4.98 -15.90
CA ILE A 308 25.44 5.17 -14.80
C ILE A 308 25.67 3.84 -14.07
N ASN A 309 24.59 3.22 -13.60
CA ASN A 309 24.54 1.96 -12.88
C ASN A 309 23.43 1.03 -13.45
N PRO A 310 23.77 0.16 -14.43
CA PRO A 310 22.81 -0.78 -15.01
C PRO A 310 22.13 -1.71 -13.99
N LEU A 311 22.85 -2.13 -12.94
CA LEU A 311 22.30 -3.00 -11.90
C LEU A 311 21.32 -2.23 -10.99
N GLY A 312 21.64 -0.97 -10.67
CA GLY A 312 20.73 -0.06 -9.97
C GLY A 312 19.45 0.18 -10.77
N ALA A 313 19.55 0.38 -12.08
CA ALA A 313 18.39 0.53 -12.96
C ALA A 313 17.54 -0.75 -13.04
N LEU A 314 18.17 -1.92 -13.16
CA LEU A 314 17.47 -3.20 -13.11
C LEU A 314 16.73 -3.37 -11.79
N TYR A 315 17.36 -3.02 -10.67
CA TYR A 315 16.72 -3.06 -9.36
C TYR A 315 15.50 -2.15 -9.30
N LEU A 316 15.59 -0.88 -9.73
CA LEU A 316 14.46 0.05 -9.75
C LEU A 316 13.31 -0.42 -10.64
N PHE A 317 13.64 -1.01 -11.80
CA PHE A 317 12.66 -1.66 -12.67
C PHE A 317 11.95 -2.81 -11.95
N VAL A 318 12.71 -3.71 -11.29
CA VAL A 318 12.16 -4.84 -10.54
C VAL A 318 11.30 -4.34 -9.38
N SER A 319 11.73 -3.31 -8.64
CA SER A 319 10.96 -2.70 -7.55
C SER A 319 9.59 -2.20 -8.02
N ARG A 320 9.53 -1.53 -9.18
CA ARG A 320 8.24 -1.12 -9.77
C ARG A 320 7.40 -2.32 -10.19
N PHE A 321 8.02 -3.30 -10.84
CA PHE A 321 7.33 -4.50 -11.31
C PHE A 321 6.69 -5.27 -10.15
N VAL A 322 7.43 -5.53 -9.06
CA VAL A 322 6.87 -6.25 -7.90
C VAL A 322 5.77 -5.48 -7.18
N GLY A 323 5.67 -4.16 -7.37
CA GLY A 323 4.57 -3.32 -6.89
C GLY A 323 3.18 -3.81 -7.32
N GLY A 324 3.07 -4.58 -8.40
CA GLY A 324 1.80 -5.20 -8.81
C GLY A 324 1.24 -6.21 -7.80
N THR A 325 2.12 -6.86 -7.03
CA THR A 325 1.70 -7.76 -5.94
C THR A 325 1.08 -6.98 -4.78
N TYR A 326 1.62 -5.80 -4.48
CA TYR A 326 1.03 -4.92 -3.47
C TYR A 326 -0.33 -4.38 -3.91
N ILE A 327 -0.45 -3.89 -5.15
CA ILE A 327 -1.75 -3.45 -5.69
C ILE A 327 -2.77 -4.57 -5.55
N THR A 328 -2.39 -5.78 -5.93
CA THR A 328 -3.29 -6.95 -5.82
C THR A 328 -3.68 -7.27 -4.38
N LEU A 329 -2.76 -7.15 -3.42
CA LEU A 329 -3.06 -7.30 -2.00
C LEU A 329 -4.15 -6.32 -1.56
N ILE A 330 -4.02 -5.04 -1.92
CA ILE A 330 -4.99 -4.01 -1.55
C ILE A 330 -6.31 -4.20 -2.30
N THR A 331 -6.27 -4.50 -3.60
CA THR A 331 -7.49 -4.76 -4.38
C THR A 331 -8.26 -5.97 -3.84
N PHE A 332 -7.60 -7.07 -3.50
CA PHE A 332 -8.28 -8.23 -2.92
C PHE A 332 -8.71 -7.99 -1.48
N TYR A 333 -8.04 -7.10 -0.75
CA TYR A 333 -8.47 -6.67 0.57
C TYR A 333 -9.80 -5.91 0.49
N GLN A 334 -9.89 -4.91 -0.40
CA GLN A 334 -11.04 -4.04 -0.55
C GLN A 334 -12.19 -4.66 -1.35
N HIS A 335 -11.88 -5.47 -2.36
CA HIS A 335 -12.82 -6.07 -3.31
C HIS A 335 -12.73 -7.60 -3.32
N GLY A 336 -12.39 -8.18 -2.17
CA GLY A 336 -12.30 -9.63 -1.96
C GLY A 336 -13.66 -10.32 -1.91
N LEU A 337 -14.66 -9.60 -1.40
CA LEU A 337 -16.00 -10.06 -1.12
C LEU A 337 -16.99 -9.25 -1.97
N VAL A 338 -17.39 -9.82 -3.09
CA VAL A 338 -18.27 -9.21 -4.09
C VAL A 338 -19.58 -9.97 -4.16
N ASP A 339 -20.70 -9.26 -3.99
CA ASP A 339 -22.05 -9.80 -4.17
C ASP A 339 -22.34 -10.08 -5.65
N PRO A 340 -22.56 -11.35 -6.05
CA PRO A 340 -22.88 -11.68 -7.43
C PRO A 340 -24.30 -11.25 -7.86
N ALA A 341 -25.19 -10.97 -6.91
CA ALA A 341 -26.59 -10.62 -7.16
C ALA A 341 -26.83 -9.11 -7.18
N ASP A 342 -25.89 -8.30 -6.69
CA ASP A 342 -26.03 -6.84 -6.67
C ASP A 342 -25.52 -6.21 -7.98
N PRO A 343 -26.40 -5.62 -8.81
CA PRO A 343 -25.99 -4.89 -10.00
C PRO A 343 -25.47 -3.47 -9.67
N VAL A 344 -25.63 -2.98 -8.44
CA VAL A 344 -25.22 -1.64 -8.00
C VAL A 344 -23.83 -1.70 -7.37
N PRO A 345 -22.80 -1.10 -8.00
CA PRO A 345 -21.43 -1.58 -7.78
C PRO A 345 -20.85 -1.30 -6.38
N SER A 346 -21.17 -0.17 -5.74
CA SER A 346 -20.34 0.29 -4.61
C SER A 346 -20.52 -0.46 -3.30
N HIS A 347 -21.74 -0.90 -2.97
CA HIS A 347 -21.99 -1.59 -1.69
C HIS A 347 -21.85 -3.11 -1.83
N GLY A 348 -22.18 -3.65 -3.00
CA GLY A 348 -22.01 -5.07 -3.31
C GLY A 348 -20.58 -5.47 -3.63
N HIS A 349 -19.74 -4.59 -4.19
CA HIS A 349 -18.39 -4.94 -4.65
C HIS A 349 -17.26 -4.58 -3.69
N THR A 350 -17.58 -3.95 -2.56
CA THR A 350 -16.59 -3.33 -1.67
C THR A 350 -16.80 -3.74 -0.22
N THR A 351 -15.70 -3.84 0.51
CA THR A 351 -15.65 -4.12 1.95
C THR A 351 -15.00 -2.94 2.68
N ASP A 352 -15.62 -2.51 3.78
CA ASP A 352 -15.04 -1.52 4.69
C ASP A 352 -14.35 -2.20 5.88
N PHE A 353 -13.26 -1.59 6.36
CA PHE A 353 -12.44 -2.12 7.44
C PHE A 353 -12.36 -1.14 8.61
N VAL A 354 -13.38 -1.10 9.45
CA VAL A 354 -13.57 -0.02 10.42
C VAL A 354 -12.76 -0.28 11.71
N HIS A 355 -12.18 0.79 12.25
CA HIS A 355 -11.52 0.78 13.58
C HIS A 355 -11.40 2.21 14.16
N ARG A 356 -10.68 3.10 13.47
CA ARG A 356 -10.46 4.50 13.90
C ARG A 356 -11.60 5.41 13.46
N ASP A 357 -11.87 6.49 14.18
CA ASP A 357 -12.90 7.49 13.82
C ASP A 357 -12.74 7.92 12.36
N HIS A 358 -11.50 8.25 11.98
CA HIS A 358 -11.20 8.74 10.64
C HIS A 358 -10.92 7.62 9.61
N GLY A 359 -11.04 6.34 9.98
CA GLY A 359 -10.86 5.19 9.07
C GLY A 359 -9.54 5.20 8.31
N ASN A 360 -8.41 5.32 9.03
CA ASN A 360 -7.08 5.40 8.43
C ASN A 360 -6.97 6.48 7.33
N LEU A 361 -7.35 7.71 7.69
CA LEU A 361 -7.45 8.88 6.82
C LEU A 361 -8.38 8.66 5.62
N GLY A 362 -9.51 7.99 5.87
CA GLY A 362 -10.55 7.69 4.89
C GLY A 362 -10.33 6.44 4.04
N PHE A 363 -9.18 5.77 4.15
CA PHE A 363 -8.86 4.57 3.37
C PHE A 363 -9.77 3.38 3.69
N ASP A 364 -10.26 3.31 4.94
CA ASP A 364 -11.01 2.17 5.45
C ASP A 364 -12.53 2.26 5.22
N TYR A 365 -13.01 3.46 4.93
CA TYR A 365 -14.39 3.76 4.51
C TYR A 365 -14.43 3.75 2.97
N HIS A 366 -14.11 2.59 2.39
CA HIS A 366 -13.86 2.43 0.96
C HIS A 366 -15.17 2.48 0.16
N VAL A 367 -16.29 2.06 0.75
CA VAL A 367 -17.61 2.20 0.12
C VAL A 367 -17.99 3.67 -0.02
N GLU A 368 -17.90 4.45 1.06
CA GLU A 368 -18.19 5.88 1.04
C GLU A 368 -17.25 6.62 0.09
N HIS A 369 -16.00 6.16 0.03
CA HIS A 369 -15.03 6.63 -0.93
C HIS A 369 -15.47 6.40 -2.38
N HIS A 370 -15.94 5.21 -2.74
CA HIS A 370 -16.42 4.90 -4.09
C HIS A 370 -17.72 5.62 -4.46
N THR A 371 -18.63 5.83 -3.50
CA THR A 371 -19.89 6.54 -3.78
C THR A 371 -19.67 8.03 -4.11
N ARG A 372 -18.68 8.67 -3.48
CA ARG A 372 -18.35 10.10 -3.70
C ARG A 372 -16.84 10.33 -3.63
N PRO A 373 -16.07 9.95 -4.67
CA PRO A 373 -14.60 9.96 -4.61
C PRO A 373 -13.98 11.34 -4.42
N ALA A 374 -14.63 12.41 -4.89
CA ALA A 374 -14.14 13.77 -4.72
C ALA A 374 -14.37 14.38 -3.32
N ARG A 375 -15.00 13.62 -2.40
CA ARG A 375 -15.25 14.07 -1.02
C ARG A 375 -13.95 14.07 -0.23
N HIS A 376 -13.81 15.07 0.63
CA HIS A 376 -12.68 15.10 1.57
C HIS A 376 -12.82 14.01 2.63
N TRP A 377 -11.74 13.28 2.90
CA TRP A 377 -11.73 12.05 3.70
C TRP A 377 -12.30 12.18 5.11
N THR A 378 -12.24 13.37 5.70
CA THR A 378 -12.83 13.66 7.01
C THR A 378 -14.34 13.43 7.09
N TRP A 379 -15.03 13.40 5.94
CA TRP A 379 -16.48 13.26 5.87
C TRP A 379 -16.94 11.81 5.68
N TYR A 380 -16.03 10.87 5.41
CA TYR A 380 -16.45 9.48 5.14
C TYR A 380 -17.06 8.82 6.37
N TYR A 381 -16.53 9.07 7.57
CA TYR A 381 -17.11 8.55 8.81
C TYR A 381 -18.56 9.00 9.03
N GLU A 382 -18.84 10.29 8.81
CA GLU A 382 -20.20 10.82 8.99
C GLU A 382 -21.15 10.19 7.96
N GLU A 383 -20.70 10.00 6.71
CA GLU A 383 -21.50 9.31 5.71
C GLU A 383 -21.76 7.85 6.09
N HIS A 384 -20.73 7.14 6.53
CA HIS A 384 -20.82 5.77 7.01
C HIS A 384 -21.85 5.62 8.12
N ALA A 385 -21.73 6.45 9.16
CA ALA A 385 -22.66 6.47 10.29
C ALA A 385 -24.09 6.81 9.86
N ARG A 386 -24.25 7.77 8.93
CA ARG A 386 -25.55 8.14 8.36
C ARG A 386 -26.20 6.99 7.60
N LEU A 387 -25.43 6.24 6.82
CA LEU A 387 -25.91 5.06 6.08
C LEU A 387 -26.26 3.91 7.03
N ALA A 388 -25.41 3.62 8.01
CA ALA A 388 -25.65 2.57 9.00
C ALA A 388 -26.89 2.83 9.87
N ALA A 389 -27.22 4.10 10.12
CA ALA A 389 -28.41 4.51 10.86
C ALA A 389 -29.71 4.53 10.02
N LYS A 390 -29.62 4.43 8.70
CA LYS A 390 -30.77 4.49 7.79
C LYS A 390 -31.49 3.13 7.73
N ASP A 391 -32.81 3.17 7.62
CA ASP A 391 -33.68 2.00 7.33
C ASP A 391 -33.58 0.81 8.32
N GLY A 392 -33.33 1.08 9.61
CA GLY A 392 -33.65 0.11 10.67
C GLY A 392 -32.56 -0.90 11.05
N GLY A 393 -31.31 -0.78 10.57
CA GLY A 393 -30.16 -1.37 11.27
C GLY A 393 -29.10 -2.06 10.41
N GLY A 394 -28.17 -1.27 9.86
CA GLY A 394 -26.90 -1.81 9.38
C GLY A 394 -26.42 -1.21 8.06
N HIS A 395 -25.11 -1.18 7.89
CA HIS A 395 -24.51 -0.78 6.62
C HIS A 395 -24.71 -1.89 5.56
N PRO A 396 -25.06 -1.54 4.31
CA PRO A 396 -25.37 -2.53 3.27
C PRO A 396 -24.16 -3.33 2.77
N ALA A 397 -22.97 -2.75 2.86
CA ALA A 397 -21.73 -3.42 2.52
C ALA A 397 -21.24 -4.37 3.62
N VAL A 398 -20.25 -5.20 3.30
CA VAL A 398 -19.52 -5.96 4.31
C VAL A 398 -18.65 -5.02 5.12
N ILE A 399 -18.86 -5.02 6.44
CA ILE A 399 -18.02 -4.28 7.41
C ILE A 399 -17.18 -5.29 8.18
N ILE A 400 -15.88 -5.07 8.30
CA ILE A 400 -14.94 -5.95 9.01
C ILE A 400 -14.14 -5.17 10.05
N GLU A 401 -13.91 -5.76 11.23
CA GLU A 401 -13.01 -5.19 12.25
C GLU A 401 -11.55 -5.21 11.80
N LYS A 402 -10.98 -4.02 11.54
CA LYS A 402 -9.61 -3.91 11.02
C LYS A 402 -8.52 -4.41 11.96
N GLU A 403 -8.70 -4.28 13.28
CA GLU A 403 -7.74 -4.78 14.27
C GLU A 403 -7.48 -6.29 14.13
N LYS A 404 -8.52 -7.04 13.75
CA LYS A 404 -8.43 -8.48 13.56
C LYS A 404 -7.94 -8.82 12.16
N PHE A 405 -8.41 -8.06 11.17
CA PHE A 405 -8.14 -8.29 9.76
C PHE A 405 -7.47 -7.09 9.07
N GLY A 406 -6.17 -6.96 9.26
CA GLY A 406 -5.32 -6.23 8.32
C GLY A 406 -5.19 -7.00 6.98
N PRO A 407 -4.65 -6.37 5.91
CA PRO A 407 -4.62 -6.96 4.57
C PRO A 407 -4.05 -8.38 4.50
N LEU A 408 -2.91 -8.64 5.16
CA LEU A 408 -2.29 -9.97 5.14
C LEU A 408 -3.11 -11.02 5.92
N ALA A 409 -3.70 -10.64 7.06
CA ALA A 409 -4.51 -11.55 7.86
C ALA A 409 -5.80 -11.93 7.14
N PHE A 410 -6.43 -10.97 6.47
CA PHE A 410 -7.63 -11.19 5.66
C PHE A 410 -7.35 -12.12 4.48
N MET A 411 -6.28 -11.86 3.72
CA MET A 411 -5.86 -12.76 2.62
C MET A 411 -5.55 -14.17 3.11
N ALA A 412 -4.89 -14.30 4.26
CA ALA A 412 -4.61 -15.59 4.86
C ALA A 412 -5.90 -16.35 5.24
N ALA A 413 -6.92 -15.65 5.75
CA ALA A 413 -8.22 -16.24 6.05
C ALA A 413 -8.98 -16.67 4.78
N LEU A 414 -8.99 -15.83 3.73
CA LEU A 414 -9.58 -16.17 2.44
C LEU A 414 -8.92 -17.40 1.80
N TRP A 415 -7.58 -17.48 1.81
CA TRP A 415 -6.85 -18.62 1.24
C TRP A 415 -7.02 -19.92 2.04
N ARG A 416 -7.29 -19.82 3.35
CA ARG A 416 -7.73 -20.96 4.18
C ARG A 416 -9.20 -21.32 3.97
N LYS A 417 -9.98 -20.45 3.32
CA LYS A 417 -11.46 -20.50 3.27
C LYS A 417 -12.08 -20.49 4.67
N ASP A 418 -11.45 -19.75 5.58
CA ASP A 418 -11.84 -19.65 6.99
C ASP A 418 -12.94 -18.59 7.19
N TYR A 419 -14.08 -18.79 6.52
CA TYR A 419 -15.19 -17.83 6.53
C TYR A 419 -15.85 -17.72 7.90
N ALA A 420 -15.74 -18.75 8.74
CA ALA A 420 -16.22 -18.70 10.11
C ALA A 420 -15.45 -17.66 10.93
N GLU A 421 -14.13 -17.60 10.79
CA GLU A 421 -13.32 -16.59 11.48
C GLU A 421 -13.56 -15.18 10.92
N ILE A 422 -13.77 -15.04 9.60
CA ILE A 422 -14.15 -13.73 9.01
C ILE A 422 -15.52 -13.30 9.54
N ALA A 423 -16.52 -14.18 9.52
CA ALA A 423 -17.88 -13.91 9.99
C ALA A 423 -17.94 -13.51 11.47
N ARG A 424 -17.01 -13.98 12.30
CA ARG A 424 -16.93 -13.61 13.73
C ARG A 424 -16.66 -12.12 13.95
N TYR A 425 -16.05 -11.46 12.98
CA TYR A 425 -15.62 -10.06 13.05
C TYR A 425 -16.15 -9.22 11.88
N ALA A 426 -17.18 -9.73 11.21
CA ALA A 426 -17.81 -9.07 10.08
C ALA A 426 -19.30 -8.85 10.34
N HIS A 427 -19.87 -7.88 9.63
CA HIS A 427 -21.29 -7.56 9.68
C HIS A 427 -21.79 -7.21 8.28
N VAL A 428 -23.02 -7.63 7.96
CA VAL A 428 -23.76 -7.25 6.75
C VAL A 428 -25.22 -7.08 7.17
N HIS A 429 -25.88 -5.99 6.79
CA HIS A 429 -27.24 -5.67 7.25
C HIS A 429 -28.29 -6.78 7.05
N ASP A 430 -28.20 -7.54 5.96
CA ASP A 430 -29.14 -8.63 5.64
C ASP A 430 -28.97 -9.89 6.51
N VAL A 431 -27.94 -9.94 7.36
CA VAL A 431 -27.65 -11.10 8.21
C VAL A 431 -27.78 -10.72 9.67
N PRO A 432 -28.77 -11.26 10.41
CA PRO A 432 -28.97 -10.93 11.82
C PRO A 432 -27.74 -11.22 12.68
N ALA A 433 -27.46 -10.34 13.64
CA ALA A 433 -26.42 -10.54 14.64
C ALA A 433 -26.54 -11.91 15.33
N GLY A 434 -25.41 -12.59 15.57
CA GLY A 434 -25.38 -13.93 16.13
C GLY A 434 -25.58 -15.07 15.13
N SER A 435 -25.86 -14.77 13.84
CA SER A 435 -26.01 -15.77 12.78
C SER A 435 -24.70 -16.03 12.03
N ALA A 436 -23.61 -16.32 12.75
CA ALA A 436 -22.26 -16.44 12.17
C ALA A 436 -22.18 -17.47 11.03
N ASP A 437 -22.90 -18.60 11.12
CA ASP A 437 -22.93 -19.60 10.05
C ASP A 437 -23.64 -19.11 8.78
N ALA A 438 -24.67 -18.27 8.94
CA ALA A 438 -25.35 -17.66 7.80
C ALA A 438 -24.44 -16.64 7.11
N LEU A 439 -23.76 -15.80 7.91
CA LEU A 439 -22.80 -14.83 7.39
C LEU A 439 -21.63 -15.55 6.70
N ALA A 440 -21.08 -16.61 7.28
CA ALA A 440 -20.01 -17.40 6.66
C ALA A 440 -20.41 -17.96 5.29
N ARG A 441 -21.68 -18.38 5.10
CA ARG A 441 -22.19 -18.80 3.78
C ARG A 441 -22.27 -17.65 2.79
N VAL A 442 -22.76 -16.48 3.21
CA VAL A 442 -22.79 -15.26 2.38
C VAL A 442 -21.37 -14.87 1.96
N LEU A 443 -20.42 -14.83 2.89
CA LEU A 443 -19.01 -14.52 2.61
C LEU A 443 -18.38 -15.53 1.65
N ALA A 444 -18.71 -16.83 1.80
CA ALA A 444 -18.24 -17.87 0.90
C ALA A 444 -18.75 -17.69 -0.53
N GLU A 445 -20.02 -17.34 -0.70
CA GLU A 445 -20.60 -17.00 -2.00
C GLU A 445 -19.93 -15.75 -2.59
N ARG A 446 -19.80 -14.70 -1.77
CA ARG A 446 -19.15 -13.44 -2.14
C ARG A 446 -17.65 -13.56 -2.42
N ALA A 447 -17.00 -14.70 -2.19
CA ALA A 447 -15.60 -14.94 -2.55
C ALA A 447 -15.42 -15.71 -3.88
N ARG A 448 -16.51 -16.20 -4.49
CA ARG A 448 -16.49 -16.99 -5.74
C ARG A 448 -16.35 -16.12 -6.98
N PRO A 449 -15.57 -16.55 -7.99
CA PRO A 449 -15.42 -15.78 -9.22
C PRO A 449 -16.76 -15.51 -9.89
N ILE A 450 -16.85 -14.36 -10.53
CA ILE A 450 -17.98 -13.91 -11.33
C ILE A 450 -17.56 -13.94 -12.79
N GLY A 451 -18.31 -14.64 -13.64
CA GLY A 451 -18.03 -14.76 -15.07
C GLY A 451 -16.88 -15.71 -15.44
N ALA A 452 -16.38 -16.55 -14.50
CA ALA A 452 -15.37 -17.57 -14.79
C ALA A 452 -15.83 -18.98 -14.33
N PRO A 453 -15.44 -20.05 -15.04
CA PRO A 453 -15.86 -21.41 -14.72
C PRO A 453 -15.22 -21.96 -13.43
N GLU A 454 -15.94 -22.85 -12.75
CA GLU A 454 -15.50 -23.62 -11.57
C GLU A 454 -14.21 -24.41 -11.83
N ARG A 455 -13.15 -24.16 -11.04
CA ARG A 455 -11.92 -24.95 -11.08
C ARG A 455 -12.19 -26.31 -10.44
N ASN A 456 -11.93 -27.40 -11.16
CA ASN A 456 -12.17 -28.77 -10.68
C ASN A 456 -10.93 -29.67 -10.85
N GLY A 457 -11.01 -30.88 -10.30
CA GLY A 457 -10.00 -31.93 -10.44
C GLY A 457 -8.63 -31.57 -9.83
N LEU A 458 -7.56 -32.05 -10.47
CA LEU A 458 -6.18 -31.93 -9.96
C LEU A 458 -5.74 -30.48 -9.76
N LEU A 459 -6.11 -29.57 -10.66
CA LEU A 459 -5.72 -28.16 -10.57
C LEU A 459 -6.36 -27.47 -9.35
N ALA A 460 -7.61 -27.83 -9.00
CA ALA A 460 -8.25 -27.34 -7.79
C ALA A 460 -7.54 -27.84 -6.53
N ASN A 461 -7.10 -29.10 -6.52
CA ASN A 461 -6.36 -29.68 -5.40
C ASN A 461 -4.99 -29.03 -5.21
N ILE A 462 -4.23 -28.84 -6.30
CA ILE A 462 -2.93 -28.15 -6.26
C ILE A 462 -3.10 -26.74 -5.71
N ASP A 463 -4.05 -25.97 -6.25
CA ASP A 463 -4.31 -24.62 -5.80
C ASP A 463 -4.71 -24.55 -4.32
N ALA A 464 -5.55 -25.48 -3.85
CA ALA A 464 -5.92 -25.54 -2.44
C ALA A 464 -4.72 -25.82 -1.52
N VAL A 465 -3.81 -26.73 -1.92
CA VAL A 465 -2.58 -27.02 -1.18
C VAL A 465 -1.66 -25.80 -1.15
N VAL A 466 -1.41 -25.19 -2.30
CA VAL A 466 -0.55 -24.00 -2.41
C VAL A 466 -1.12 -22.82 -1.63
N SER A 467 -2.43 -22.57 -1.74
CA SER A 467 -3.10 -21.49 -1.02
C SER A 467 -3.01 -21.67 0.49
N ARG A 468 -3.19 -22.89 1.01
CA ARG A 468 -3.00 -23.20 2.43
C ARG A 468 -1.54 -23.03 2.88
N ALA A 469 -0.58 -23.47 2.08
CA ALA A 469 0.85 -23.31 2.38
C ALA A 469 1.24 -21.83 2.45
N MET A 470 0.80 -21.01 1.49
CA MET A 470 1.05 -19.58 1.48
C MET A 470 0.34 -18.86 2.63
N ALA A 471 -0.88 -19.26 2.98
CA ALA A 471 -1.60 -18.72 4.13
C ALA A 471 -0.92 -19.03 5.47
N ALA A 472 -0.16 -20.12 5.57
CA ALA A 472 0.60 -20.47 6.78
C ALA A 472 1.84 -19.58 6.98
N ALA A 473 2.34 -18.95 5.92
CA ALA A 473 3.46 -18.00 5.98
C ALA A 473 3.01 -16.56 6.33
N LEU A 474 1.70 -16.31 6.41
CA LEU A 474 1.10 -15.02 6.73
C LEU A 474 0.57 -14.98 8.17
N PRO A 475 0.55 -13.80 8.81
CA PRO A 475 -0.02 -13.65 10.15
C PRO A 475 -1.52 -14.00 10.15
N LYS A 476 -2.00 -14.64 11.23
CA LYS A 476 -3.42 -14.96 11.40
C LYS A 476 -4.25 -13.75 11.85
N SER A 477 -3.63 -12.86 12.62
CA SER A 477 -4.16 -11.58 13.06
C SER A 477 -3.00 -10.62 13.31
N PHE A 478 -3.29 -9.33 13.38
CA PHE A 478 -2.33 -8.30 13.80
C PHE A 478 -2.60 -7.82 15.23
N ALA A 479 -3.21 -8.66 16.07
CA ALA A 479 -3.36 -8.37 17.48
C ALA A 479 -1.96 -8.30 18.12
N VAL A 480 -1.47 -7.08 18.33
CA VAL A 480 -0.31 -6.76 19.17
C VAL A 480 -0.81 -6.36 20.54
#